data_AF-A0A924NSY7-F1
#
_entry.id   AF-A0A924NSY7-F1
#
_cell.length_a   1.000
_cell.length_b   1.000
_cell.length_c   1.000
_cell.angle_alpha   90.00
_cell.angle_beta   90.00
_cell.angle_gamma   90.00
#
_symmetry.space_group_name_H-M   'P 1'
#
loop_
_entity.id
_entity.type
_entity.pdbx_description
1 polymer ?
#
loop_
_entity_poly.entity_id
_entity_poly.type
_entity_poly.pdbx_seq_one_letter_code
_entity_poly.pdbx_strand_id
1 'polypeptide(L)'
;MNPLTLRATLRTWAVRFTYASIAGHLLIGALLPLIVNAALFDGYHRGIEGAFYGADVPAAARAHQTWWISLFGPTVQAAAVWMGALAWIGSRQRNASAWAALIAGIVLWAPQDMFISLRMDCWIHVWIDLFALACMLPPLVYLFLVDR
;
A
#
# COMPACT_ATOMS: atom_id res chain seq x y z
N MET A 1 -12.75 -3.74 32.26
CA MET A 1 -11.35 -3.40 31.94
C MET A 1 -11.17 -1.90 32.12
N ASN A 2 -10.14 -1.42 32.84
CA ASN A 2 -9.93 0.03 33.06
C ASN A 2 -9.59 0.72 31.72
N PRO A 3 -10.04 1.97 31.46
CA PRO A 3 -9.66 2.75 30.27
C PRO A 3 -8.17 2.74 29.92
N LEU A 4 -7.28 2.76 30.91
CA LEU A 4 -5.83 2.74 30.69
C LEU A 4 -5.34 1.41 30.11
N THR A 5 -5.88 0.29 30.59
CA THR A 5 -5.51 -1.04 30.07
C THR A 5 -6.08 -1.25 28.67
N LEU A 6 -7.31 -0.78 28.41
CA LEU A 6 -7.90 -0.83 27.07
C LEU A 6 -7.06 -0.05 26.05
N ARG A 7 -6.65 1.18 26.39
CA ARG A 7 -5.79 2.01 25.52
C ARG A 7 -4.44 1.36 25.24
N ALA A 8 -3.82 0.75 26.25
CA ALA A 8 -2.57 0.02 26.07
C ALA A 8 -2.73 -1.18 25.13
N THR A 9 -3.80 -1.98 25.32
CA THR A 9 -4.10 -3.13 24.46
C THR A 9 -4.38 -2.71 23.01
N LEU A 10 -5.19 -1.67 22.79
CA LEU A 10 -5.50 -1.16 21.46
C LEU A 10 -4.25 -0.62 20.76
N ARG A 11 -3.36 0.08 21.47
CA ARG A 11 -2.06 0.50 20.93
C ARG A 11 -1.22 -0.68 20.48
N THR A 12 -1.11 -1.73 21.29
CA THR A 12 -0.37 -2.94 20.92
C THR A 12 -0.93 -3.57 19.65
N TRP A 13 -2.25 -3.64 19.51
CA TRP A 13 -2.90 -4.14 18.30
C TRP A 13 -2.64 -3.25 17.09
N ALA A 14 -2.73 -1.93 17.22
CA ALA A 14 -2.44 -1.01 16.13
C ALA A 14 -0.98 -1.10 15.65
N VAL A 15 -0.02 -1.25 16.57
CA VAL A 15 1.39 -1.49 16.21
C VAL A 15 1.55 -2.82 15.47
N ARG A 16 0.97 -3.92 16.00
CA ARG A 16 1.04 -5.24 15.35
C ARG A 16 0.43 -5.23 13.96
N PHE A 17 -0.73 -4.58 13.82
CA PHE A 17 -1.39 -4.43 12.54
C PHE A 17 -0.52 -3.63 11.56
N THR A 18 0.10 -2.54 12.02
CA THR A 18 1.03 -1.74 11.19
C THR A 18 2.19 -2.60 10.67
N TYR A 19 2.81 -3.42 11.54
CA TYR A 19 3.85 -4.36 11.12
C TYR A 19 3.33 -5.45 10.17
N ALA A 20 2.12 -5.96 10.38
CA ALA A 20 1.51 -6.93 9.47
C ALA A 20 1.29 -6.32 8.08
N SER A 21 0.81 -5.08 7.99
CA SER A 21 0.69 -4.34 6.73
C SER A 21 2.04 -4.16 6.05
N ILE A 22 3.08 -3.77 6.80
CA ILE A 22 4.46 -3.61 6.28
C ILE A 22 4.99 -4.94 5.73
N ALA A 23 4.81 -6.04 6.48
CA ALA A 23 5.21 -7.38 6.02
C ALA A 23 4.43 -7.80 4.77
N GLY A 24 3.15 -7.44 4.68
CA GLY A 24 2.34 -7.63 3.49
C GLY A 24 2.92 -6.91 2.27
N HIS A 25 3.32 -5.64 2.41
CA HIS A 25 3.96 -4.89 1.32
C HIS A 25 5.29 -5.52 0.89
N LEU A 26 6.12 -5.92 1.86
CA LEU A 26 7.39 -6.58 1.57
C LEU A 26 7.17 -7.91 0.80
N LEU A 27 6.21 -8.72 1.26
CA LEU A 27 5.89 -10.00 0.62
C LEU A 27 5.29 -9.80 -0.77
N ILE A 28 4.28 -8.93 -0.91
CA ILE A 28 3.64 -8.65 -2.20
C ILE A 28 4.67 -8.08 -3.18
N GLY A 29 5.51 -7.14 -2.74
CA GLY A 29 6.56 -6.58 -3.58
C GLY A 29 7.60 -7.62 -4.03
N ALA A 30 7.87 -8.65 -3.22
CA ALA A 30 8.73 -9.77 -3.59
C ALA A 30 8.06 -10.75 -4.55
N LEU A 31 6.75 -10.97 -4.39
CA LEU A 31 5.99 -11.91 -5.20
C LEU A 31 5.60 -11.34 -6.57
N LEU A 32 5.30 -10.04 -6.68
CA LEU A 32 4.79 -9.40 -7.90
C LEU A 32 5.59 -9.77 -9.16
N PRO A 33 6.94 -9.69 -9.20
CA PRO A 33 7.72 -10.07 -10.38
C PRO A 33 7.57 -11.54 -10.79
N LEU A 34 7.22 -12.41 -9.83
CA LEU A 34 7.11 -13.85 -10.02
C LEU A 34 5.71 -14.28 -10.45
N ILE A 35 4.68 -13.55 -10.00
CA ILE A 35 3.28 -13.97 -10.16
C ILE A 35 2.46 -13.06 -11.07
N VAL A 36 3.01 -11.95 -11.57
CA VAL A 36 2.25 -10.98 -12.39
C VAL A 36 1.60 -11.61 -13.63
N ASN A 37 2.20 -12.64 -14.22
CA ASN A 37 1.64 -13.34 -15.39
C ASN A 37 0.66 -14.48 -15.02
N ALA A 38 0.38 -14.70 -13.74
CA ALA A 38 -0.55 -15.72 -13.32
C ALA A 38 -2.00 -15.33 -13.69
N ALA A 39 -2.86 -16.31 -13.94
CA ALA A 39 -4.27 -16.10 -14.31
C ALA A 39 -5.05 -15.23 -13.30
N LEU A 40 -4.60 -15.17 -12.03
CA LEU A 40 -5.13 -14.27 -11.01
C LEU A 40 -5.12 -12.79 -11.45
N PHE A 41 -4.13 -12.38 -12.25
CA PHE A 41 -3.97 -11.00 -12.72
C PHE A 41 -4.64 -10.73 -14.07
N ASP A 42 -5.28 -11.72 -14.71
CA ASP A 42 -5.89 -11.51 -16.04
C ASP A 42 -6.99 -10.46 -16.03
N GLY A 43 -7.80 -10.41 -14.97
CA GLY A 43 -8.80 -9.36 -14.79
C GLY A 43 -8.18 -7.97 -14.67
N TYR A 44 -7.07 -7.87 -13.93
CA TYR A 44 -6.32 -6.63 -13.76
C TYR A 44 -5.74 -6.14 -15.08
N HIS A 45 -5.03 -7.01 -15.80
CA HIS A 45 -4.46 -6.67 -17.09
C HIS A 45 -5.52 -6.25 -18.11
N ARG A 46 -6.62 -7.00 -18.23
CA ARG A 46 -7.72 -6.64 -19.14
C ARG A 46 -8.37 -5.31 -18.78
N GLY A 47 -8.48 -5.01 -17.49
CA GLY A 47 -8.97 -3.71 -17.02
C GLY A 47 -8.11 -2.55 -17.53
N ILE A 48 -6.79 -2.69 -17.45
CA ILE A 48 -5.85 -1.68 -17.96
C ILE A 48 -5.86 -1.63 -19.50
N GLU A 49 -5.87 -2.79 -20.16
CA GLU A 49 -5.95 -2.89 -21.63
C GLU A 49 -7.21 -2.17 -22.15
N GLY A 50 -8.36 -2.42 -21.54
CA GLY A 50 -9.62 -1.76 -21.89
C GLY A 50 -9.60 -0.25 -21.65
N ALA A 51 -9.04 0.18 -20.51
CA ALA A 51 -8.93 1.61 -20.16
C ALA A 51 -8.05 2.41 -21.15
N PHE A 52 -6.95 1.81 -21.64
CA PHE A 52 -6.00 2.51 -22.51
C PHE A 52 -6.29 2.34 -24.00
N TYR A 53 -6.83 1.19 -24.42
CA TYR A 53 -6.91 0.81 -25.83
C TYR A 53 -8.32 0.42 -26.29
N GLY A 54 -9.28 0.25 -25.38
CA GLY A 54 -10.63 -0.22 -25.72
C GLY A 54 -10.58 -1.58 -26.42
N ALA A 55 -11.13 -1.67 -27.63
CA ALA A 55 -11.14 -2.90 -28.42
C ALA A 55 -9.82 -3.17 -29.17
N ASP A 56 -9.01 -2.13 -29.42
CA ASP A 56 -7.83 -2.20 -30.30
C ASP A 56 -6.54 -2.42 -29.48
N VAL A 57 -6.53 -3.45 -28.64
CA VAL A 57 -5.40 -3.76 -27.74
C VAL A 57 -4.17 -4.19 -28.53
N PRO A 58 -3.03 -3.47 -28.45
CA PRO A 58 -1.81 -3.88 -29.12
C PRO A 58 -1.25 -5.19 -28.57
N ALA A 59 -0.71 -6.06 -29.43
CA ALA A 59 -0.15 -7.36 -29.02
C ALA A 59 0.96 -7.24 -27.94
N ALA A 60 1.70 -6.13 -27.93
CA ALA A 60 2.75 -5.88 -26.94
C ALA A 60 2.25 -5.30 -25.60
N ALA A 61 0.98 -4.91 -25.49
CA ALA A 61 0.44 -4.22 -24.31
C ALA A 61 0.61 -5.06 -23.04
N ARG A 62 0.28 -6.36 -23.11
CA ARG A 62 0.44 -7.28 -21.98
C ARG A 62 1.88 -7.38 -21.52
N ALA A 63 2.83 -7.57 -22.45
CA ALA A 63 4.24 -7.72 -22.11
C ALA A 63 4.80 -6.45 -21.45
N HIS A 64 4.40 -5.27 -21.95
CA HIS A 64 4.74 -4.00 -21.31
C HIS A 64 4.14 -3.91 -19.90
N GLN A 65 2.89 -4.36 -19.73
CA GLN A 65 2.24 -4.36 -18.43
C GLN A 65 2.96 -5.21 -17.39
N THR A 66 3.24 -6.44 -17.76
CA THR A 66 4.03 -7.39 -16.96
C THR A 66 5.36 -6.79 -16.54
N TRP A 67 6.08 -6.14 -17.47
CA TRP A 67 7.39 -5.55 -17.19
C TRP A 67 7.30 -4.44 -16.15
N TRP A 68 6.37 -3.48 -16.29
CA TRP A 68 6.31 -2.36 -15.34
C TRP A 68 5.79 -2.79 -13.96
N ILE A 69 4.83 -3.71 -13.88
CA ILE A 69 4.34 -4.25 -12.59
C ILE A 69 5.46 -5.02 -11.88
N SER A 70 6.24 -5.80 -12.64
CA SER A 70 7.41 -6.49 -12.10
C SER A 70 8.43 -5.50 -11.55
N LEU A 71 8.65 -4.38 -12.24
CA LEU A 71 9.54 -3.32 -11.77
C LEU A 71 9.01 -2.61 -10.52
N PHE A 72 7.68 -2.52 -10.38
CA PHE A 72 7.04 -1.92 -9.20
C PHE A 72 7.25 -2.76 -7.93
N GLY A 73 7.34 -4.10 -8.05
CA GLY A 73 7.55 -5.00 -6.92
C GLY A 73 8.75 -4.60 -6.02
N PRO A 74 9.98 -4.52 -6.54
CA PRO A 74 11.15 -4.04 -5.80
C PRO A 74 10.98 -2.63 -5.20
N THR A 75 10.27 -1.72 -5.86
CA THR A 75 9.96 -0.38 -5.32
C THR A 75 9.10 -0.47 -4.07
N VAL A 76 8.05 -1.32 -4.09
CA VAL A 76 7.19 -1.58 -2.93
C VAL A 76 7.99 -2.23 -1.79
N GLN A 77 8.92 -3.13 -2.10
CA GLN A 77 9.80 -3.72 -1.08
C GLN A 77 10.69 -2.67 -0.41
N ALA A 78 11.32 -1.80 -1.19
CA ALA A 78 12.16 -0.72 -0.65
C ALA A 78 11.35 0.21 0.26
N ALA A 79 10.14 0.59 -0.17
CA ALA A 79 9.22 1.37 0.66
C ALA A 79 8.88 0.63 1.97
N ALA A 80 8.58 -0.67 1.91
CA ALA A 80 8.28 -1.48 3.09
C ALA A 80 9.45 -1.52 4.08
N VAL A 81 10.70 -1.54 3.62
CA VAL A 81 11.89 -1.46 4.50
C VAL A 81 11.93 -0.12 5.25
N TRP A 82 11.75 1.00 4.56
CA TRP A 82 11.70 2.32 5.21
C TRP A 82 10.51 2.47 6.15
N MET A 83 9.36 1.93 5.76
CA MET A 83 8.18 1.88 6.62
C MET A 83 8.45 1.08 7.90
N GLY A 84 9.13 -0.06 7.77
CA GLY A 84 9.57 -0.88 8.89
C GLY A 84 10.49 -0.12 9.85
N ALA A 85 11.46 0.63 9.34
CA ALA A 85 12.35 1.45 10.15
C ALA A 85 11.58 2.54 10.92
N LEU A 86 10.67 3.26 10.25
CA LEU A 86 9.84 4.28 10.91
C LEU A 86 8.88 3.67 11.94
N ALA A 87 8.24 2.54 11.63
CA ALA A 87 7.38 1.84 12.58
C ALA A 87 8.15 1.30 13.78
N TRP A 88 9.40 0.89 13.58
CA TRP A 88 10.32 0.51 14.66
C TRP A 88 10.64 1.69 15.58
N ILE A 89 11.01 2.84 15.02
CA ILE A 89 11.24 4.07 15.80
C ILE A 89 9.96 4.46 16.55
N GLY A 90 8.83 4.56 15.86
CA GLY A 90 7.53 4.93 16.44
C GLY A 90 7.11 3.98 17.57
N SER A 91 7.23 2.67 17.36
CA SER A 91 6.80 1.68 18.34
C SER A 91 7.70 1.66 19.59
N ARG A 92 9.03 1.71 19.41
CA ARG A 92 10.01 1.63 20.51
C ARG A 92 10.11 2.91 21.32
N GLN A 93 10.05 4.06 20.67
CA GLN A 93 10.28 5.37 21.30
C GLN A 93 8.98 6.11 21.59
N ARG A 94 7.81 5.56 21.20
CA ARG A 94 6.52 6.28 21.21
C ARG A 94 6.62 7.62 20.48
N ASN A 95 7.26 7.60 19.31
CA ASN A 95 7.59 8.80 18.57
C ASN A 95 6.45 9.16 17.61
N ALA A 96 5.65 10.16 17.96
CA ALA A 96 4.55 10.65 17.12
C ALA A 96 5.01 11.12 15.73
N SER A 97 6.21 11.72 15.61
CA SER A 97 6.75 12.17 14.33
C SER A 97 7.04 11.01 13.37
N ALA A 98 7.39 9.83 13.88
CA ALA A 98 7.57 8.64 13.06
C ALA A 98 6.24 8.15 12.46
N TRP A 99 5.16 8.20 13.24
CA TRP A 99 3.80 7.93 12.74
C TRP A 99 3.35 8.99 11.73
N ALA A 100 3.61 10.27 12.02
CA ALA A 100 3.30 11.37 11.11
C ALA A 100 4.05 11.26 9.78
N ALA A 101 5.31 10.83 9.78
CA ALA A 101 6.07 10.60 8.55
C ALA A 101 5.47 9.48 7.67
N LEU A 102 5.02 8.39 8.28
CA LEU A 102 4.29 7.32 7.57
C LEU A 102 2.98 7.84 6.97
N ILE A 103 2.19 8.59 7.74
CA ILE A 103 0.94 9.20 7.27
C ILE A 103 1.22 10.18 6.11
N ALA A 104 2.24 11.03 6.25
CA ALA A 104 2.62 12.00 5.22
C ALA A 104 3.00 11.30 3.91
N GLY A 105 3.77 10.21 3.97
CA GLY A 105 4.11 9.41 2.79
C GLY A 105 2.86 8.86 2.08
N ILE A 106 1.91 8.32 2.86
CA ILE A 106 0.65 7.76 2.32
C ILE A 106 -0.23 8.85 1.70
N VAL A 107 -0.44 9.96 2.41
CA VAL A 107 -1.27 11.10 1.94
C VAL A 107 -0.63 11.81 0.75
N LEU A 108 0.71 11.77 0.61
CA LEU A 108 1.38 12.27 -0.57
C LEU A 108 1.19 11.32 -1.77
N TRP A 109 1.40 10.02 -1.57
CA TRP A 109 1.35 9.02 -2.64
C TRP A 109 -0.07 8.79 -3.17
N ALA A 110 -1.00 8.35 -2.33
CA ALA A 110 -2.28 7.78 -2.79
C ALA A 110 -3.13 8.76 -3.62
N PRO A 111 -3.28 10.05 -3.26
CA PRO A 111 -4.05 10.98 -4.09
C PRO A 111 -3.47 11.17 -5.48
N GLN A 112 -2.13 11.15 -5.62
CA GLN A 112 -1.48 11.28 -6.92
C GLN A 112 -1.73 10.05 -7.79
N ASP A 113 -1.58 8.85 -7.21
CA ASP A 113 -1.75 7.58 -7.91
C ASP A 113 -3.21 7.38 -8.37
N MET A 114 -4.15 7.65 -7.46
CA MET A 114 -5.58 7.65 -7.76
C MET A 114 -5.94 8.69 -8.82
N PHE A 115 -5.39 9.91 -8.76
CA PHE A 115 -5.67 10.95 -9.75
C PHE A 115 -5.14 10.59 -11.14
N ILE A 116 -3.94 10.01 -11.22
CA ILE A 116 -3.38 9.51 -12.49
C ILE A 116 -4.28 8.39 -13.05
N SER A 117 -4.70 7.45 -12.20
CA SER A 117 -5.56 6.34 -12.60
C SER A 117 -6.93 6.80 -13.13
N LEU A 118 -7.55 7.77 -12.45
CA LEU A 118 -8.84 8.33 -12.86
C LEU A 118 -8.78 9.08 -14.20
N ARG A 119 -7.63 9.68 -14.55
CA ARG A 119 -7.45 10.30 -15.88
C ARG A 119 -7.55 9.29 -17.03
N MET A 120 -7.38 8.01 -16.74
CA MET A 120 -7.48 6.91 -17.71
C MET A 120 -8.71 6.02 -17.44
N ASP A 121 -9.65 6.45 -16.59
CA ASP A 121 -10.82 5.64 -16.16
C ASP A 121 -10.43 4.27 -15.56
N CYS A 122 -9.22 4.16 -14.99
CA CYS A 122 -8.70 2.91 -14.48
C CYS A 122 -9.11 2.66 -13.02
N TRP A 123 -10.38 2.32 -12.80
CA TRP A 123 -10.95 2.17 -11.46
C TRP A 123 -10.33 1.07 -10.60
N ILE A 124 -9.78 0.02 -11.21
CA ILE A 124 -9.18 -1.08 -10.43
C ILE A 124 -8.00 -0.60 -9.57
N HIS A 125 -7.19 0.34 -10.06
CA HIS A 125 -6.11 0.96 -9.29
C HIS A 125 -6.67 1.78 -8.13
N VAL A 126 -7.70 2.59 -8.39
CA VAL A 126 -8.38 3.39 -7.37
C VAL A 126 -8.90 2.51 -6.23
N TRP A 127 -9.48 1.35 -6.53
CA TRP A 127 -9.94 0.41 -5.50
C TRP A 127 -8.80 -0.22 -4.69
N ILE A 128 -7.69 -0.55 -5.34
CA ILE A 128 -6.48 -1.07 -4.67
C ILE A 128 -5.92 -0.01 -3.72
N ASP A 129 -5.83 1.24 -4.16
CA ASP A 129 -5.33 2.36 -3.35
C ASP A 129 -6.27 2.64 -2.17
N LEU A 130 -7.59 2.67 -2.39
CA LEU A 130 -8.58 2.83 -1.32
C LEU A 130 -8.47 1.72 -0.28
N PHE A 131 -8.25 0.47 -0.72
CA PHE A 131 -8.02 -0.64 0.20
C PHE A 131 -6.75 -0.43 1.03
N ALA A 132 -5.64 -0.04 0.40
CA ALA A 132 -4.39 0.25 1.09
C ALA A 132 -4.57 1.38 2.13
N LEU A 133 -5.25 2.48 1.75
CA LEU A 133 -5.59 3.58 2.64
C LEU A 133 -6.43 3.13 3.83
N ALA A 134 -7.48 2.35 3.59
CA ALA A 134 -8.37 1.84 4.62
C ALA A 134 -7.66 0.91 5.61
N CYS A 135 -6.68 0.12 5.14
CA CYS A 135 -5.86 -0.71 6.01
C CYS A 135 -4.86 0.13 6.81
N MET A 136 -4.16 1.07 6.18
CA MET A 136 -2.98 1.69 6.77
C MET A 136 -3.28 2.95 7.59
N LEU A 137 -4.16 3.84 7.12
CA LEU A 137 -4.37 5.13 7.77
C LEU A 137 -5.00 5.02 9.17
N PRO A 138 -6.06 4.23 9.40
CA PRO A 138 -6.70 4.18 10.72
C PRO A 138 -5.75 3.81 11.88
N PRO A 139 -4.94 2.73 11.81
CA PRO A 139 -4.00 2.42 12.88
C PRO A 139 -2.91 3.47 13.03
N LEU A 140 -2.42 4.07 11.94
CA LEU A 140 -1.39 5.11 11.99
C LEU A 140 -1.89 6.40 12.64
N VAL A 141 -3.08 6.87 12.26
CA VAL A 141 -3.71 8.05 12.86
C VAL A 141 -3.96 7.80 14.35
N TYR A 142 -4.46 6.61 14.71
CA TYR A 142 -4.63 6.24 16.11
C TYR A 142 -3.30 6.26 16.89
N LEU A 143 -2.24 5.68 16.34
CA LEU A 143 -0.91 5.66 16.95
C LEU A 143 -0.34 7.07 17.12
N PHE A 144 -0.49 7.93 16.11
CA PHE A 144 -0.10 9.34 16.19
C PHE A 144 -0.80 10.05 17.36
N LEU A 145 -2.13 9.87 17.51
CA LEU A 145 -2.89 10.51 18.57
C LEU A 145 -2.57 9.97 19.97
N VAL A 146 -2.18 8.70 20.09
CA VAL A 146 -1.89 8.07 21.39
C VAL A 146 -0.44 8.25 21.85
N ASP A 147 0.48 8.52 20.93
CA ASP A 147 1.90 8.74 21.21
C ASP A 147 2.31 10.23 21.14
N ARG A 148 1.35 11.13 20.89
CA ARG A 148 1.51 12.59 21.07
C ARG A 148 1.37 12.97 22.54
#